data_AF-A0AAX0AX84-F1
#
_entry.id   AF-A0AAX0AX84-F1
#
_cell.length_a   1.000
_cell.length_b   1.000
_cell.length_c   1.000
_cell.angle_alpha   90.00
_cell.angle_beta   90.00
_cell.angle_gamma   90.00
#
_symmetry.space_group_name_H-M   'P 1'
#
loop_
_entity.id
_entity.type
_entity.pdbx_description
1 polymer ?
#
loop_
_entity_poly.entity_id
_entity_poly.type
_entity_poly.pdbx_seq_one_letter_code
_entity_poly.pdbx_strand_id
1 'polypeptide(L)' 'MEPVLYTVYEATELLKVNKNSVYDLLRNNVIRGLKLGSLKITRTELMKFLEENNDKDLSNLDDIKDLTFGKDV' A
#
# COMPACT_ATOMS: atom_id res chain seq x y z
N MET A 1 -4.44 22.06 -2.48
CA MET A 1 -5.23 21.07 -3.25
C MET A 1 -4.56 19.73 -3.07
N GLU A 2 -5.31 18.68 -2.71
CA GLU A 2 -4.71 17.35 -2.56
C GLU A 2 -4.33 16.76 -3.93
N PRO A 3 -3.16 16.09 -4.07
CA PRO A 3 -2.77 15.47 -5.33
C PRO A 3 -3.71 14.33 -5.73
N VAL A 4 -4.00 14.22 -7.02
CA VAL A 4 -4.74 13.07 -7.59
C VAL A 4 -3.79 11.89 -7.87
N LEU A 5 -2.51 12.19 -8.07
CA LEU A 5 -1.45 11.23 -8.38
C LEU A 5 -0.28 11.43 -7.42
N TYR A 6 0.26 10.31 -6.93
CA TYR A 6 1.42 10.26 -6.05
C TYR A 6 2.53 9.48 -6.74
N THR A 7 3.76 9.95 -6.64
CA THR A 7 4.95 9.14 -6.93
C THR A 7 5.10 8.02 -5.91
N VAL A 8 5.95 7.03 -6.21
CA VAL A 8 6.34 6.00 -5.24
C VAL A 8 6.88 6.62 -3.95
N TYR A 9 7.64 7.71 -4.04
CA TYR A 9 8.18 8.39 -2.87
C TYR A 9 7.10 9.12 -2.05
N GLU A 10 6.16 9.80 -2.69
CA GLU A 10 5.06 10.42 -1.93
C GLU A 10 4.16 9.36 -1.28
N ALA A 11 3.98 8.19 -1.93
CA ALA A 11 3.30 7.05 -1.32
C ALA A 11 4.05 6.50 -0.10
N THR A 12 5.40 6.51 -0.09
CA THR A 12 6.16 6.15 1.13
C THR A 12 5.90 7.11 2.29
N GLU A 13 5.82 8.41 2.00
CA GLU A 13 5.52 9.43 3.02
C GLU A 13 4.09 9.32 3.54
N LEU A 14 3.14 8.92 2.70
CA LEU A 14 1.72 8.74 3.06
C LEU A 14 1.52 7.46 3.89
N LEU A 15 2.03 6.33 3.41
CA LEU A 15 1.86 5.01 4.05
C LEU A 15 2.82 4.77 5.23
N LYS A 16 3.80 5.66 5.44
CA LYS A 16 4.82 5.55 6.50
C LYS A 16 5.64 4.25 6.41
N VAL A 17 5.97 3.86 5.19
CA VAL A 17 6.81 2.68 4.88
C VAL A 17 8.00 3.06 4.02
N ASN A 18 8.95 2.14 3.83
CA ASN A 18 10.08 2.38 2.93
C ASN A 18 9.71 2.16 1.45
N LYS A 19 10.59 2.60 0.53
CA LYS A 19 10.37 2.48 -0.92
C LYS A 19 10.23 1.03 -1.38
N ASN A 20 10.95 0.10 -0.79
CA ASN A 20 10.88 -1.32 -1.17
C ASN A 20 9.49 -1.87 -0.87
N SER A 21 8.93 -1.57 0.30
CA SER A 21 7.56 -1.97 0.66
C SER A 21 6.53 -1.48 -0.36
N VAL A 22 6.62 -0.24 -0.84
CA VAL A 22 5.71 0.26 -1.90
C VAL A 22 5.91 -0.48 -3.22
N TYR A 23 7.15 -0.79 -3.59
CA TYR A 23 7.41 -1.61 -4.78
C TYR A 23 6.90 -3.04 -4.63
N ASP A 24 6.98 -3.63 -3.44
CA ASP A 24 6.51 -4.99 -3.19
C ASP A 24 4.98 -5.05 -3.23
N LEU A 25 4.29 -4.03 -2.72
CA LEU A 25 2.83 -3.87 -2.89
C LEU A 25 2.44 -3.77 -4.37
N LEU A 26 3.20 -3.03 -5.18
CA LEU A 26 2.98 -2.90 -6.63
C LEU A 26 3.25 -4.23 -7.38
N ARG A 27 4.35 -4.92 -7.05
CA ARG A 27 4.75 -6.17 -7.72
C ARG A 27 3.80 -7.32 -7.42
N ASN A 28 3.27 -7.38 -6.20
CA ASN A 28 2.30 -8.38 -5.78
C ASN A 28 0.84 -8.00 -6.12
N ASN A 29 0.63 -6.93 -6.88
CA ASN A 29 -0.70 -6.41 -7.26
C ASN A 29 -1.61 -6.08 -6.07
N VAL A 30 -1.05 -5.84 -4.88
CA VAL A 30 -1.79 -5.39 -3.69
C VAL A 30 -2.24 -3.94 -3.86
N ILE A 31 -1.43 -3.14 -4.57
CA ILE A 31 -1.78 -1.80 -5.03
C ILE A 31 -1.51 -1.72 -6.53
N ARG A 32 -2.38 -1.05 -7.28
CA ARG A 32 -2.19 -0.78 -8.71
C ARG A 32 -1.54 0.57 -8.97
N GLY A 33 -0.64 0.60 -9.95
CA GLY A 33 0.04 1.83 -10.39
C GLY A 33 -0.04 2.04 -11.90
N LEU A 34 0.34 3.23 -12.34
CA LEU A 34 0.48 3.59 -13.75
C LEU A 34 1.87 4.18 -14.01
N LYS A 35 2.39 4.00 -15.23
CA LYS A 35 3.71 4.50 -15.64
C LYS A 35 3.56 5.76 -16.49
N LEU A 36 3.90 6.92 -15.94
CA LEU A 36 3.93 8.22 -16.65
C LEU A 36 5.35 8.80 -16.57
N GLY A 37 6.29 8.16 -17.27
CA GLY A 37 7.73 8.35 -17.10
C GLY A 37 8.27 7.67 -15.83
N SER A 38 7.68 8.00 -14.68
CA SER A 38 7.88 7.27 -13.41
C SER A 38 6.55 6.67 -12.92
N LEU A 39 6.64 5.66 -12.05
CA LEU A 39 5.45 5.05 -11.47
C LEU A 39 4.69 6.09 -10.65
N LYS A 40 3.37 6.03 -10.78
CA LYS A 40 2.40 6.83 -10.05
C LYS A 40 1.32 5.92 -9.49
N ILE A 41 0.77 6.31 -8.35
CA ILE A 41 -0.36 5.66 -7.69
C ILE A 41 -1.45 6.72 -7.55
N THR A 42 -2.68 6.38 -7.90
CA THR A 42 -3.80 7.32 -7.76
C THR A 42 -4.19 7.46 -6.29
N ARG A 43 -4.70 8.64 -5.91
CA ARG A 43 -5.29 8.84 -4.57
C ARG A 43 -6.37 7.79 -4.30
N THR A 44 -7.23 7.53 -5.28
CA THR A 44 -8.33 6.55 -5.17
C THR A 44 -7.81 5.15 -4.84
N GLU A 45 -6.74 4.70 -5.50
CA GLU A 45 -6.17 3.38 -5.21
C GLU A 45 -5.55 3.32 -3.81
N LEU A 46 -4.83 4.36 -3.36
CA LEU A 46 -4.28 4.40 -2.00
C LEU A 46 -5.38 4.35 -0.94
N MET A 47 -6.47 5.10 -1.12
CA MET A 47 -7.60 5.09 -0.18
C MET A 47 -8.31 3.73 -0.16
N LYS A 48 -8.54 3.16 -1.35
CA LYS A 48 -9.11 1.82 -1.49
C LYS A 48 -8.24 0.77 -0.80
N PHE A 49 -6.92 0.83 -0.99
CA PHE A 49 -5.97 -0.07 -0.34
C PHE A 49 -6.08 -0.01 1.19
N LEU A 50 -6.16 1.20 1.76
CA LEU A 50 -6.28 1.38 3.21
C LEU A 50 -7.60 0.82 3.75
N GLU A 51 -8.71 1.05 3.04
CA GLU A 51 -10.03 0.53 3.41
C GLU A 51 -10.09 -1.00 3.34
N GLU A 52 -9.61 -1.60 2.24
CA GLU A 52 -9.66 -3.04 2.02
C GLU A 52 -8.70 -3.84 2.91
N ASN A 53 -7.64 -3.20 3.43
CA ASN A 53 -6.59 -3.84 4.23
C ASN A 53 -6.58 -3.38 5.68
N ASN A 54 -7.60 -2.63 6.11
CA ASN A 54 -7.80 -2.38 7.53
C ASN A 54 -7.99 -3.71 8.26
N ASP A 55 -7.41 -3.84 9.45
CA ASP A 55 -7.43 -5.06 10.27
C ASP A 55 -6.77 -6.29 9.62
N LYS A 56 -5.87 -6.11 8.64
CA LYS A 56 -5.09 -7.19 8.02
C LYS A 56 -3.60 -7.11 8.36
N ASP A 57 -2.96 -8.28 8.42
CA ASP A 57 -1.50 -8.45 8.48
C ASP A 57 -0.94 -8.61 7.07
N LEU A 58 -0.19 -7.61 6.61
CA LEU A 58 0.44 -7.56 5.29
C LEU A 58 1.94 -7.88 5.36
N SER A 59 2.43 -8.49 6.44
CA SER A 59 3.85 -8.87 6.57
C SER A 59 4.26 -9.91 5.52
N ASN A 60 3.31 -10.72 5.04
CA ASN A 60 3.45 -11.60 3.89
C ASN A 60 2.41 -11.24 2.82
N LEU A 61 2.86 -10.69 1.69
CA LEU A 61 1.96 -10.25 0.62
C LEU A 61 1.38 -11.39 -0.21
N ASP A 62 1.96 -12.59 -0.14
CA ASP A 62 1.43 -13.81 -0.77
C ASP A 62 0.36 -14.50 0.10
N ASP A 63 0.25 -14.11 1.38
CA ASP A 63 -0.64 -14.69 2.39
C ASP A 63 -1.15 -13.60 3.34
N ILE A 64 -1.95 -12.67 2.79
CA ILE A 64 -2.57 -11.60 3.58
C ILE A 64 -3.71 -12.21 4.40
N LYS A 65 -3.67 -11.99 5.70
CA LYS A 65 -4.61 -12.56 6.68
C LYS A 65 -5.12 -11.50 7.65
N ASP A 66 -6.10 -11.86 8.46
CA ASP A 66 -6.59 -10.97 9.50
C ASP A 66 -5.49 -10.72 10.56
N LEU A 67 -5.42 -9.49 11.04
CA LEU A 67 -4.47 -9.08 12.06
C LEU A 67 -4.85 -9.73 13.38
N THR A 68 -4.06 -10.70 13.82
CA THR A 68 -4.22 -11.34 15.13
C THR A 68 -3.16 -10.82 16.08
N PHE A 69 -3.58 -10.16 17.15
CA PHE A 69 -2.76 -10.03 18.35
C PHE A 69 -2.97 -11.34 19.11
N GLY A 70 -1.90 -12.12 19.34
CA GLY A 70 -1.99 -13.38 20.06
C GLY A 70 -2.86 -13.16 21.30
N LYS A 71 -3.81 -14.07 21.58
CA LYS A 71 -4.64 -14.00 22.78
C LYS A 71 -3.70 -13.88 23.98
N ASP A 72 -3.53 -12.68 24.49
CA ASP A 72 -3.03 -12.50 25.83
C ASP A 72 -4.02 -13.19 26.75
N VAL A 73 -3.48 -14.16 27.48
CA VAL A 73 -4.10 -14.84 28.62
C VAL A 73 -4.65 -13.82 29.61
#